data_AF-A0A7S2EKM6-F1
#
_entry.id   AF-A0A7S2EKM6-F1
#
_cell.length_a   1.000
_cell.length_b   1.000
_cell.length_c   1.000
_cell.angle_alpha   90.00
_cell.angle_beta   90.00
_cell.angle_gamma   90.00
#
_symmetry.space_group_name_H-M   'P 1'
#
loop_
_entity.id
_entity.type
_entity.pdbx_description
1 polymer ?
#
loop_
_entity_poly.entity_id
_entity_poly.type
_entity_poly.pdbx_seq_one_letter_code
_entity_poly.pdbx_strand_id
1 'polypeptide(L)'
;GDGDGEALTTATTQPPFPPPLRPRVIYFDHRDEFPEVLDLLRSTVLQYDLDMLAFERDTQFGDGLRALVDSQPRGHPMAFVLGTRTSDPNAGSQGKFAPSSHYMPPFMRVNPVLEWTYGHVWHFLRLFQLPYCSLYDR
;
A
#
# COMPACT_ATOMS: atom_id res chain seq x y z
N GLY A 1 -12.03 43.38 -45.45
CA GLY A 1 -10.93 42.64 -46.09
C GLY A 1 -10.12 42.09 -44.95
N ASP A 2 -10.73 41.12 -44.28
CA ASP A 2 -10.43 40.76 -42.91
C ASP A 2 -9.34 39.70 -42.91
N GLY A 3 -8.24 40.02 -42.22
CA GLY A 3 -7.12 39.11 -42.03
C GLY A 3 -7.36 38.28 -40.79
N ASP A 4 -7.82 37.05 -40.97
CA ASP A 4 -7.90 36.06 -39.91
C ASP A 4 -6.49 35.53 -39.61
N GLY A 5 -5.95 35.94 -38.46
CA GLY A 5 -4.73 35.38 -37.88
C GLY A 5 -5.04 34.04 -37.23
N GLU A 6 -4.65 32.95 -37.88
CA GLU A 6 -4.79 31.59 -37.37
C GLU A 6 -3.79 31.37 -36.22
N ALA A 7 -4.30 31.24 -34.99
CA ALA A 7 -3.50 30.94 -33.81
C ALA A 7 -3.08 29.46 -33.82
N LEU A 8 -1.78 29.22 -33.98
CA LEU A 8 -1.15 27.90 -33.94
C LEU A 8 -1.35 27.28 -32.54
N THR A 9 -2.29 26.35 -32.43
CA THR A 9 -2.54 25.56 -31.22
C THR A 9 -1.44 24.51 -31.08
N THR A 10 -0.54 24.69 -30.11
CA THR A 10 0.49 23.71 -29.78
C THR A 10 -0.16 22.48 -29.12
N ALA A 11 -0.37 21.43 -29.91
CA ALA A 11 -0.79 20.14 -29.40
C ALA A 11 0.26 19.60 -28.42
N THR A 12 -0.11 19.44 -27.15
CA THR A 12 0.75 18.79 -26.15
C THR A 12 0.74 17.30 -26.43
N THR A 13 1.83 16.79 -27.01
CA THR A 13 2.01 15.36 -27.28
C THR A 13 2.03 14.59 -25.95
N GLN A 14 0.98 13.80 -25.69
CA GLN A 14 0.98 12.86 -24.57
C GLN A 14 2.10 11.84 -24.77
N PRO A 15 2.85 11.46 -23.71
CA PRO A 15 3.91 10.49 -23.83
C PRO A 15 3.36 9.14 -24.34
N PRO A 16 4.14 8.39 -25.13
CA PRO A 16 3.69 7.19 -25.84
C PRO A 16 3.31 6.02 -24.92
N PHE A 17 3.63 6.11 -23.62
CA PHE A 17 3.29 5.11 -22.62
C PHE A 17 2.82 5.78 -21.33
N PRO A 18 1.81 5.22 -20.64
CA PRO A 18 1.51 5.64 -19.29
C PRO A 18 2.75 5.45 -18.41
N PRO A 19 2.98 6.32 -17.42
CA PRO A 19 4.08 6.13 -16.49
C PRO A 19 3.98 4.73 -15.84
N PRO A 20 5.12 4.10 -15.52
CA PRO A 20 5.12 2.81 -14.84
C PRO A 20 4.27 2.90 -13.56
N LEU A 21 3.49 1.86 -13.29
CA LEU A 21 2.67 1.78 -12.09
C LEU A 21 3.59 1.82 -10.87
N ARG A 22 3.46 2.86 -10.05
CA ARG A 22 4.10 2.96 -8.74
C ARG A 22 3.15 2.39 -7.70
N PRO A 23 3.41 1.21 -7.11
CA PRO A 23 2.50 0.63 -6.13
C PRO A 23 2.36 1.55 -4.93
N ARG A 24 1.12 1.71 -4.45
CA ARG A 24 0.84 2.53 -3.28
C ARG A 24 0.99 1.73 -1.99
N VAL A 25 1.73 2.27 -1.03
CA VAL A 25 1.83 1.76 0.35
C VAL A 25 1.13 2.74 1.28
N ILE A 26 0.28 2.19 2.16
CA ILE A 26 -0.33 2.94 3.25
C ILE A 26 0.38 2.60 4.54
N TYR A 27 0.78 3.63 5.28
CA TYR A 27 1.43 3.49 6.58
C TYR A 27 0.67 4.31 7.62
N PHE A 28 0.47 3.75 8.81
CA PHE A 28 -0.11 4.45 9.95
C PHE A 28 1.01 4.66 10.96
N ASP A 29 1.43 5.91 11.15
CA ASP A 29 2.50 6.22 12.08
C ASP A 29 2.06 5.97 13.53
N HIS A 30 2.98 5.50 14.37
CA HIS A 30 2.72 5.21 15.78
C HIS A 30 3.85 5.77 16.65
N ARG A 31 3.50 6.29 17.84
CA ARG A 31 4.48 6.90 18.79
C ARG A 31 5.55 5.91 19.25
N ASP A 32 5.14 4.66 19.45
CA ASP A 32 5.99 3.60 19.96
C ASP A 32 6.67 2.77 18.86
N GLU A 33 6.69 3.26 17.62
CA GLU A 33 7.35 2.54 16.52
C GLU A 33 8.87 2.53 16.69
N PHE A 34 9.49 1.38 16.42
CA PHE A 34 10.93 1.22 16.55
C PHE A 34 11.68 1.94 15.42
N PRO A 35 12.80 2.64 15.69
CA PRO A 35 13.60 3.27 14.65
C PRO A 35 14.03 2.32 13.53
N GLU A 36 14.38 1.07 13.87
CA GLU A 36 14.79 0.05 12.90
C GLU A 36 13.67 -0.35 11.94
N VAL A 37 12.40 -0.25 12.36
CA VAL A 37 11.23 -0.47 11.48
C VAL A 37 11.07 0.71 10.54
N LEU A 38 11.21 1.95 11.04
CA LEU A 38 11.14 3.16 10.24
C LEU A 38 12.26 3.23 9.19
N ASP A 39 13.47 2.78 9.53
CA ASP A 39 14.60 2.73 8.61
C ASP A 39 14.37 1.70 7.49
N LEU A 40 13.82 0.52 7.82
CA LEU A 40 13.41 -0.46 6.82
C LEU A 40 12.31 0.12 5.90
N LEU A 41 11.30 0.78 6.46
CA LEU A 41 10.21 1.38 5.69
C LEU A 41 10.73 2.43 4.70
N ARG A 42 11.57 3.37 5.17
CA ARG A 42 12.15 4.42 4.31
C ARG A 42 13.02 3.84 3.21
N SER A 43 13.88 2.88 3.55
CA SER A 43 14.77 2.24 2.56
C SER A 43 13.98 1.44 1.52
N THR A 44 12.95 0.70 1.93
CA THR A 44 12.10 -0.08 1.00
C THR A 44 11.24 0.80 0.09
N VAL A 45 10.69 1.91 0.60
CA VAL A 45 9.95 2.88 -0.24
C VAL A 45 10.84 3.44 -1.35
N LEU A 46 12.10 3.76 -1.05
CA LEU A 46 13.06 4.24 -2.04
C LEU A 46 13.50 3.13 -2.99
N GLN A 47 13.86 1.96 -2.47
CA GLN A 47 14.39 0.83 -3.26
C GLN A 47 13.40 0.31 -4.28
N TYR A 48 12.10 0.28 -3.95
CA TYR A 48 11.05 -0.29 -4.79
C TYR A 48 10.20 0.78 -5.50
N ASP A 49 10.60 2.06 -5.43
CA ASP A 49 9.89 3.20 -6.02
C ASP A 49 8.39 3.23 -5.67
N LEU A 50 8.09 3.16 -4.37
CA LEU A 50 6.72 3.09 -3.87
C LEU A 50 6.11 4.49 -3.71
N ASP A 51 4.81 4.59 -3.99
CA ASP A 51 4.02 5.77 -3.65
C ASP A 51 3.50 5.63 -2.21
N MET A 52 4.13 6.31 -1.26
CA MET A 52 3.77 6.16 0.16
C MET A 52 2.77 7.23 0.59
N LEU A 53 1.66 6.79 1.19
CA LEU A 53 0.76 7.64 1.96
C LEU A 53 0.86 7.27 3.45
N ALA A 54 1.33 8.22 4.25
CA ALA A 54 1.44 8.07 5.70
C ALA A 54 0.31 8.83 6.40
N PHE A 55 -0.35 8.19 7.36
CA PHE A 55 -1.25 8.83 8.31
C PHE A 55 -0.49 9.28 9.55
N GLU A 56 -0.83 10.46 10.06
CA GLU A 56 -0.21 11.04 11.25
C GLU A 56 -0.56 10.25 12.52
N ARG A 57 0.31 10.35 13.55
CA ARG A 57 0.29 9.53 14.77
C ARG A 57 -1.03 9.50 15.55
N ASP A 58 -1.83 10.55 15.42
CA ASP A 58 -3.10 10.68 16.16
C ASP A 58 -4.31 10.28 15.29
N THR A 59 -4.08 9.82 14.06
CA THR A 59 -5.14 9.30 13.18
C THR A 59 -5.56 7.91 13.61
N GLN A 60 -6.83 7.73 13.99
CA GLN A 60 -7.35 6.40 14.26
C GLN A 60 -7.36 5.55 12.98
N PHE A 61 -6.95 4.29 13.11
CA PHE A 61 -6.85 3.36 11.98
C PHE A 61 -8.16 3.27 11.15
N GLY A 62 -9.31 3.18 11.83
CA GLY A 62 -10.62 3.13 11.18
C GLY A 62 -10.97 4.41 10.41
N ASP A 63 -10.56 5.57 10.91
CA ASP A 63 -10.83 6.87 10.28
C ASP A 63 -9.96 7.09 9.05
N GLY A 64 -8.68 6.71 9.12
CA GLY A 64 -7.80 6.76 7.94
C GLY A 64 -8.27 5.82 6.82
N LEU A 65 -8.71 4.60 7.17
CA LEU A 65 -9.33 3.69 6.20
C LEU A 65 -10.61 4.28 5.59
N ARG A 66 -11.44 4.94 6.40
CA ARG A 66 -12.67 5.57 5.91
C ARG A 66 -12.35 6.70 4.94
N ALA A 67 -11.40 7.58 5.29
CA ALA A 67 -10.94 8.64 4.40
C ALA A 67 -10.43 8.10 3.05
N LEU A 68 -9.70 6.97 3.06
CA LEU A 68 -9.25 6.31 1.84
C LEU A 68 -10.42 5.82 0.99
N VAL A 69 -11.35 5.07 1.58
CA VAL A 69 -12.50 4.51 0.85
C VAL A 69 -13.40 5.62 0.31
N ASP A 70 -13.67 6.65 1.10
CA ASP A 70 -14.54 7.78 0.72
C ASP A 70 -13.90 8.68 -0.34
N SER A 71 -12.57 8.70 -0.45
CA SER A 71 -11.85 9.43 -1.50
C SER A 71 -11.98 8.81 -2.90
N GLN A 72 -12.45 7.55 -3.01
CA GLN A 72 -12.59 6.89 -4.29
C GLN A 72 -13.84 7.37 -5.03
N PRO A 73 -13.78 7.49 -6.37
CA PRO A 73 -14.97 7.77 -7.14
C PRO A 73 -16.04 6.68 -6.92
N ARG A 74 -17.32 7.08 -6.92
CA ARG A 74 -18.42 6.13 -6.70
C ARG A 74 -18.34 4.97 -7.69
N GLY A 75 -18.44 3.75 -7.16
CA GLY A 75 -18.38 2.52 -7.97
C GLY A 75 -16.96 1.98 -8.21
N HIS A 76 -15.92 2.62 -7.65
CA HIS A 76 -14.56 2.10 -7.72
C HIS A 76 -14.24 1.26 -6.47
N PRO A 77 -14.16 -0.09 -6.59
CA PRO A 77 -13.87 -0.93 -5.45
C PRO A 77 -12.42 -0.73 -4.99
N MET A 78 -12.23 -0.72 -3.67
CA MET A 78 -10.90 -0.67 -3.04
C MET A 78 -10.51 -2.04 -2.50
N ALA A 79 -9.23 -2.38 -2.67
CA ALA A 79 -8.63 -3.57 -2.07
C ALA A 79 -7.28 -3.22 -1.42
N PHE A 80 -6.96 -3.89 -0.32
CA PHE A 80 -5.66 -3.81 0.33
C PHE A 80 -4.97 -5.17 0.31
N VAL A 81 -3.72 -5.19 -0.11
CA VAL A 81 -2.84 -6.36 0.02
C VAL A 81 -2.24 -6.34 1.43
N LEU A 82 -2.45 -7.41 2.18
CA LEU A 82 -2.07 -7.50 3.59
C LEU A 82 -1.09 -8.66 3.83
N GLY A 83 -0.15 -8.46 4.76
CA GLY A 83 0.80 -9.47 5.20
C GLY A 83 0.26 -10.46 6.23
N THR A 84 -1.06 -10.51 6.45
CA THR A 84 -1.70 -11.36 7.46
C THR A 84 -1.53 -12.85 7.15
N ARG A 85 -1.17 -13.63 8.17
CA ARG A 85 -1.07 -15.10 8.16
C ARG A 85 -2.13 -15.72 9.04
N THR A 86 -2.49 -16.99 8.81
CA THR A 86 -3.50 -17.72 9.59
C THR A 86 -3.18 -17.77 11.09
N SER A 87 -1.90 -17.73 11.46
CA SER A 87 -1.44 -17.72 12.85
C SER A 87 -1.50 -16.35 13.54
N ASP A 88 -1.78 -15.26 12.82
CA ASP A 88 -1.79 -13.92 13.40
C ASP A 88 -3.10 -13.66 14.17
N PRO A 89 -3.11 -12.76 15.17
CA PRO A 89 -4.34 -12.39 15.88
C PRO A 89 -5.44 -11.94 14.93
N ASN A 90 -6.68 -12.38 15.18
CA ASN A 90 -7.87 -12.03 14.40
C ASN A 90 -7.87 -12.47 12.91
N ALA A 91 -6.97 -13.37 12.51
CA ALA A 91 -6.90 -13.92 11.15
C ALA A 91 -7.72 -15.21 10.94
N GLY A 92 -8.15 -15.88 12.03
CA GLY A 92 -8.59 -17.28 12.00
C GLY A 92 -9.75 -17.64 11.07
N SER A 93 -10.64 -16.69 10.76
CA SER A 93 -11.76 -16.91 9.83
C SER A 93 -11.59 -16.20 8.48
N GLN A 94 -10.41 -15.63 8.20
CA GLN A 94 -10.16 -14.91 6.95
C GLN A 94 -9.80 -15.89 5.82
N GLY A 95 -10.29 -15.60 4.60
CA GLY A 95 -9.83 -16.25 3.38
C GLY A 95 -8.74 -15.45 2.67
N LYS A 96 -8.23 -15.99 1.53
CA LYS A 96 -7.28 -15.28 0.65
C LYS A 96 -7.86 -13.97 0.11
N PHE A 97 -9.17 -13.93 -0.12
CA PHE A 97 -9.96 -12.75 -0.39
C PHE A 97 -11.06 -12.67 0.66
N ALA A 98 -11.16 -11.56 1.39
CA ALA A 98 -12.15 -11.40 2.44
C ALA A 98 -12.64 -9.96 2.53
N PRO A 99 -13.95 -9.71 2.72
CA PRO A 99 -14.42 -8.35 2.95
C PRO A 99 -13.86 -7.77 4.26
N SER A 100 -13.88 -6.45 4.36
CA SER A 100 -13.68 -5.74 5.62
C SER A 100 -14.74 -6.16 6.67
N SER A 101 -14.45 -5.89 7.94
CA SER A 101 -15.38 -6.22 9.03
C SER A 101 -16.57 -5.27 8.98
N HIS A 102 -17.74 -5.67 9.50
CA HIS A 102 -18.97 -4.86 9.43
C HIS A 102 -18.85 -3.45 10.05
N TYR A 103 -17.93 -3.26 11.00
CA TYR A 103 -17.66 -1.97 11.66
C TYR A 103 -16.63 -1.09 10.91
N MET A 104 -16.04 -1.59 9.83
CA MET A 104 -15.07 -0.90 8.97
C MET A 104 -15.75 -0.40 7.68
N PRO A 105 -15.19 0.62 7.00
CA PRO A 105 -15.64 0.96 5.65
C PRO A 105 -15.49 -0.23 4.70
N PRO A 106 -16.28 -0.31 3.61
CA PRO A 106 -16.24 -1.44 2.69
C PRO A 106 -14.95 -1.44 1.85
N PHE A 107 -14.17 -2.52 1.98
CA PHE A 107 -13.03 -2.81 1.11
C PHE A 107 -12.76 -4.32 1.07
N MET A 108 -11.96 -4.77 0.11
CA MET A 108 -11.49 -6.17 0.02
C MET A 108 -10.10 -6.32 0.66
N ARG A 109 -9.92 -7.33 1.51
CA ARG A 109 -8.61 -7.81 1.94
C ARG A 109 -8.10 -8.83 0.93
N VAL A 110 -6.84 -8.70 0.54
CA VAL A 110 -6.12 -9.66 -0.28
C VAL A 110 -4.94 -10.17 0.54
N ASN A 111 -4.97 -11.44 0.93
CA ASN A 111 -4.01 -12.06 1.84
C ASN A 111 -3.17 -13.12 1.08
N PRO A 112 -2.17 -12.71 0.27
CA PRO A 112 -1.40 -13.62 -0.58
C PRO A 112 -0.53 -14.61 0.21
N VAL A 113 -0.13 -14.24 1.42
CA VAL A 113 0.74 -15.03 2.30
C VAL A 113 -0.03 -15.69 3.45
N LEU A 114 -1.35 -15.81 3.36
CA LEU A 114 -2.19 -16.27 4.47
C LEU A 114 -1.75 -17.62 5.04
N GLU A 115 -1.40 -18.56 4.16
CA GLU A 115 -0.98 -19.92 4.52
C GLU A 115 0.53 -20.04 4.80
N TRP A 116 1.28 -18.93 4.83
CA TRP A 116 2.71 -18.96 5.09
C TRP A 116 3.00 -19.21 6.56
N THR A 117 3.89 -20.17 6.83
CA THR A 117 4.45 -20.36 8.17
C THR A 117 5.54 -19.32 8.43
N TYR A 118 5.95 -19.17 9.69
CA TYR A 118 7.13 -18.38 10.03
C TYR A 118 8.38 -18.83 9.26
N GLY A 119 8.54 -20.15 9.05
CA GLY A 119 9.62 -20.71 8.24
C GLY A 119 9.56 -20.31 6.77
N HIS A 120 8.36 -20.26 6.16
CA HIS A 120 8.20 -19.80 4.77
C HIS A 120 8.63 -18.33 4.60
N VAL A 121 8.25 -17.46 5.55
CA VAL A 121 8.65 -16.05 5.54
C VAL A 121 10.17 -15.91 5.54
N TRP A 122 10.84 -16.56 6.49
CA TRP A 122 12.31 -16.48 6.59
C TRP A 122 13.02 -17.11 5.41
N HIS A 123 12.56 -18.26 4.95
CA HIS A 123 13.15 -18.91 3.78
C HIS A 123 13.09 -17.99 2.56
N PHE A 124 11.94 -17.35 2.32
CA PHE A 124 11.78 -16.41 1.21
C PHE A 124 12.70 -15.18 1.34
N LEU A 125 12.69 -14.51 2.50
CA LEU A 125 13.53 -13.33 2.74
C LEU A 125 15.02 -13.65 2.54
N ARG A 126 15.50 -14.77 3.07
CA ARG A 126 16.90 -15.19 2.96
C ARG A 126 17.27 -15.65 1.56
N LEU A 127 16.43 -16.44 0.91
CA LEU A 127 16.67 -16.98 -0.43
C LEU A 127 16.84 -15.85 -1.46
N PHE A 128 16.01 -14.81 -1.36
CA PHE A 128 16.05 -13.66 -2.27
C PHE A 128 16.86 -12.48 -1.75
N GLN A 129 17.56 -12.64 -0.62
CA GLN A 129 18.39 -11.60 0.01
C GLN A 129 17.63 -10.28 0.19
N LEU A 130 16.36 -10.38 0.58
CA LEU A 130 15.51 -9.21 0.80
C LEU A 130 15.85 -8.54 2.13
N PRO A 131 15.79 -7.19 2.20
CA PRO A 131 16.00 -6.49 3.46
C PRO A 131 14.90 -6.85 4.47
N TYR A 132 15.29 -7.02 5.73
CA TYR A 132 14.38 -7.22 6.85
C TYR A 132 14.84 -6.36 8.04
N CYS A 133 13.97 -6.17 9.03
CA CYS A 133 14.25 -5.30 10.17
C CYS A 133 15.39 -5.88 11.00
N SER A 134 16.40 -5.08 11.31
CA SER A 134 17.60 -5.52 12.04
C SER A 134 17.33 -5.96 13.49
N LEU A 135 16.13 -5.68 14.03
CA LEU A 135 15.69 -6.23 15.31
C LEU A 135 15.62 -7.75 15.33
N TYR A 136 15.44 -8.40 14.18
CA TYR A 136 15.40 -9.86 14.12
C TYR A 136 16.78 -10.53 14.26
N ASP A 137 17.87 -9.75 14.21
CA ASP A 137 19.23 -10.25 14.44
C ASP A 137 19.67 -10.10 15.91
N ARG A 138 18.76 -9.72 16.82
CA ARG A 138 19.03 -9.47 18.25
C ARG A 138 18.50 -10.57 19.16
#